data_AF-A0A1W2EU97-F1
#
_entry.id   AF-A0A1W2EU97-F1
#
_cell.length_a   1.000
_cell.length_b   1.000
_cell.length_c   1.000
_cell.angle_alpha   90.00
_cell.angle_beta   90.00
_cell.angle_gamma   90.00
#
_symmetry.space_group_name_H-M   'P 1'
#
loop_
_entity.id
_entity.type
_entity.pdbx_description
1 polymer ?
#
loop_
_entity_poly.entity_id
_entity_poly.type
_entity_poly.pdbx_seq_one_letter_code
_entity_poly.pdbx_strand_id
1 'polypeptide(L)'
;MVYNRNRYPWQINMPMYDHDDMYSNYKMCHCPYCEHIYNTCNQFHCHYPPASYPIKLKDYGPNPFAINIEKATKQNNKFRIALWTGKYFQLTLMSINVGEDIGLENHPNLDQLIRIEEGQGLVKMGDRKNRLNFRVNVRENYAFIIPAGKWHNLINTGDIPIKLYSIYAPPQHPHSTVHKTKEDAEDNHQGYYR
;
A
#
# COMPACT_ATOMS: atom_id res chain seq x y z
N MET A 1 -7.14 34.88 -30.37
CA MET A 1 -7.57 33.83 -29.42
C MET A 1 -6.47 32.79 -29.34
N VAL A 2 -5.63 32.86 -28.30
CA VAL A 2 -4.46 31.98 -28.12
C VAL A 2 -4.60 31.31 -26.75
N TYR A 3 -4.45 29.98 -26.76
CA TYR A 3 -4.62 29.07 -25.63
C TYR A 3 -3.67 29.41 -24.47
N ASN A 4 -4.23 29.57 -23.26
CA ASN A 4 -3.47 29.76 -22.03
C ASN A 4 -3.22 28.39 -21.37
N ARG A 5 -2.00 27.85 -21.49
CA ARG A 5 -1.55 26.67 -20.73
C ARG A 5 -1.15 27.14 -19.32
N ASN A 6 -2.03 26.93 -18.34
CA ASN A 6 -1.68 27.08 -16.93
C ASN A 6 -0.56 26.09 -16.56
N ARG A 7 0.63 26.63 -16.30
CA ARG A 7 1.77 25.92 -15.68
C ARG A 7 1.50 25.80 -14.18
N TYR A 8 1.59 24.58 -13.65
CA TYR A 8 1.46 24.31 -12.22
C TYR A 8 2.64 24.90 -11.42
N PRO A 9 2.43 25.39 -10.18
CA PRO A 9 3.41 26.20 -9.47
C PRO A 9 4.06 25.42 -8.33
N TRP A 10 5.12 24.65 -8.59
CA TRP A 10 6.03 24.20 -7.53
C TRP A 10 7.46 24.21 -8.03
N GLN A 11 8.06 25.40 -8.08
CA GLN A 11 9.52 25.53 -8.08
C GLN A 11 10.00 25.34 -6.64
N ILE A 12 10.57 24.18 -6.35
CA ILE A 12 11.33 23.98 -5.12
C ILE A 12 12.71 24.58 -5.37
N ASN A 13 13.03 25.67 -4.68
CA ASN A 13 14.39 26.17 -4.54
C ASN A 13 15.22 25.11 -3.82
N MET A 14 16.09 24.41 -4.55
CA MET A 14 17.21 23.69 -3.95
C MET A 14 18.37 24.67 -3.76
N PRO A 15 19.08 24.66 -2.61
CA PRO A 15 20.28 25.47 -2.46
C PRO A 15 21.29 25.04 -3.53
N MET A 16 21.72 25.99 -4.36
CA MET A 16 22.79 25.77 -5.33
C MET A 16 24.05 25.43 -4.55
N TYR A 17 24.49 24.18 -4.64
CA TYR A 17 25.84 23.82 -4.24
C TYR A 17 26.84 24.47 -5.19
N ASP A 18 27.84 25.08 -4.58
CA ASP A 18 28.94 25.80 -5.21
C ASP A 18 29.65 24.94 -6.25
N HIS A 19 30.01 25.55 -7.38
CA HIS A 19 30.43 24.87 -8.60
C HIS A 19 31.93 24.52 -8.59
N ASP A 20 32.48 24.09 -7.47
CA ASP A 20 33.90 23.72 -7.38
C ASP A 20 34.12 22.53 -6.44
N ASP A 21 33.84 21.31 -6.92
CA ASP A 21 34.51 20.11 -6.43
C ASP A 21 34.40 18.96 -7.44
N MET A 22 35.08 19.12 -8.59
CA MET A 22 35.00 18.20 -9.73
C MET A 22 35.78 16.88 -9.53
N TYR A 23 36.32 16.60 -8.34
CA TYR A 23 37.07 15.37 -8.05
C TYR A 23 36.98 14.96 -6.57
N SER A 24 35.78 14.60 -6.10
CA SER A 24 35.68 13.89 -4.81
C SER A 24 34.51 12.91 -4.76
N ASN A 25 34.88 11.63 -4.94
CA ASN A 25 34.31 10.46 -4.29
C ASN A 25 32.81 10.19 -4.47
N TYR A 26 32.51 9.29 -5.43
CA TYR A 26 31.43 8.30 -5.44
C TYR A 26 30.61 8.20 -4.13
N LYS A 27 29.68 9.13 -3.90
CA LYS A 27 28.57 8.88 -2.98
C LYS A 27 27.71 7.82 -3.63
N MET A 28 27.87 6.57 -3.20
CA MET A 28 27.01 5.48 -3.60
C MET A 28 25.56 5.86 -3.28
N CYS A 29 24.79 6.22 -4.30
CA CYS A 29 23.35 6.33 -4.17
C CYS A 29 22.83 4.92 -3.94
N HIS A 30 22.55 4.58 -2.68
CA HIS A 30 21.81 3.36 -2.35
C HIS A 30 20.41 3.52 -2.92
N CYS A 31 20.18 2.93 -4.09
CA CYS A 31 18.86 2.64 -4.61
C CYS A 31 18.40 1.33 -3.94
N PRO A 32 17.55 1.35 -2.89
CA PRO A 32 17.08 0.12 -2.24
C PRO A 32 16.19 -0.76 -3.14
N TYR A 33 15.94 -0.29 -4.37
CA TYR A 33 15.09 -0.88 -5.41
C TYR A 33 15.88 -1.58 -6.53
N CYS A 34 17.20 -1.39 -6.59
CA CYS A 34 18.03 -1.87 -7.67
C CYS A 34 18.80 -3.12 -7.20
N GLU A 35 18.40 -4.33 -7.61
CA GLU A 35 19.04 -5.59 -7.18
C GLU A 35 20.41 -5.85 -7.84
N HIS A 36 20.90 -4.98 -8.72
CA HIS A 36 22.20 -5.13 -9.38
C HIS A 36 23.17 -3.98 -9.08
N ILE A 37 24.21 -4.34 -8.31
CA ILE A 37 25.50 -3.66 -8.21
C ILE A 37 26.15 -3.66 -9.60
N TYR A 38 26.93 -2.62 -9.90
CA TYR A 38 27.52 -2.29 -11.21
C TYR A 38 26.58 -1.56 -12.18
N ASN A 39 26.20 -0.34 -11.83
CA ASN A 39 26.30 0.74 -12.79
C ASN A 39 26.65 2.03 -12.07
N THR A 40 27.62 2.75 -12.62
CA THR A 40 28.08 4.05 -12.16
C THR A 40 26.88 4.96 -11.93
N CYS A 41 26.81 5.55 -10.73
CA CYS A 41 25.82 6.56 -10.39
C CYS A 41 26.13 7.84 -11.18
N ASN A 42 25.82 7.86 -12.47
CA ASN A 42 25.62 9.12 -13.17
C ASN A 42 24.28 9.67 -12.70
N GLN A 43 24.37 10.85 -12.08
CA GLN A 43 23.27 11.62 -11.54
C GLN A 43 22.04 11.55 -12.46
N PHE A 44 20.85 11.42 -11.85
CA PHE A 44 19.51 11.63 -12.42
C PHE A 44 18.65 10.44 -12.86
N HIS A 45 19.17 9.20 -12.97
CA HIS A 45 18.31 8.09 -13.41
C HIS A 45 18.43 6.83 -12.55
N CYS A 46 17.62 6.78 -11.49
CA CYS A 46 17.19 5.51 -10.90
C CYS A 46 16.38 4.77 -12.00
N HIS A 47 17.02 3.87 -12.72
CA HIS A 47 16.31 3.02 -13.68
C HIS A 47 15.46 2.04 -12.87
N TYR A 48 14.18 2.35 -12.70
CA TYR A 48 13.21 1.34 -12.28
C TYR A 48 13.27 0.19 -13.29
N PRO A 49 13.26 -1.08 -12.83
CA PRO A 49 13.23 -2.21 -13.74
C PRO A 49 12.06 -2.03 -14.74
N PRO A 50 12.24 -2.46 -16.00
CA PRO A 50 11.20 -2.31 -17.01
C PRO A 50 9.90 -2.92 -16.50
N ALA A 51 8.77 -2.33 -16.89
CA ALA A 51 7.43 -2.62 -16.36
C ALA A 51 6.96 -4.09 -16.46
N SER A 52 7.77 -4.97 -17.06
CA SER A 52 7.55 -6.39 -17.26
C SER A 52 8.03 -7.29 -16.11
N TYR A 53 8.92 -6.84 -15.23
CA TYR A 53 9.42 -7.70 -14.14
C TYR A 53 8.52 -7.61 -12.90
N PRO A 54 8.16 -8.75 -12.27
CA PRO A 54 7.41 -8.76 -11.03
C PRO A 54 8.23 -8.08 -9.93
N ILE A 55 7.58 -7.22 -9.13
CA ILE A 55 8.26 -6.59 -8.01
C ILE A 55 8.50 -7.62 -6.91
N LYS A 56 9.60 -7.48 -6.16
CA LYS A 56 9.78 -8.17 -4.89
C LYS A 56 8.87 -7.58 -3.82
N LEU A 57 7.81 -8.29 -3.44
CA LEU A 57 6.91 -7.82 -2.38
C LEU A 57 7.60 -7.88 -1.01
N LYS A 58 7.96 -6.70 -0.50
CA LYS A 58 8.50 -6.44 0.85
C LYS A 58 8.10 -5.04 1.28
N ASP A 59 8.33 -4.71 2.55
CA ASP A 59 8.10 -3.36 3.04
C ASP A 59 9.26 -2.42 2.65
N TYR A 60 8.94 -1.37 1.89
CA TYR A 60 9.88 -0.37 1.39
C TYR A 60 9.93 0.92 2.23
N GLY A 61 9.08 1.03 3.25
CA GLY A 61 9.02 2.18 4.13
C GLY A 61 10.31 2.41 4.93
N PRO A 62 10.55 3.64 5.41
CA PRO A 62 9.84 4.89 5.11
C PRO A 62 10.42 5.63 3.89
N ASN A 63 11.06 4.93 2.95
CA ASN A 63 11.80 5.56 1.84
C ASN A 63 10.88 6.09 0.74
N PRO A 64 11.33 7.08 -0.08
CA PRO A 64 10.62 7.48 -1.29
C PRO A 64 10.36 6.27 -2.19
N PHE A 65 9.11 6.08 -2.63
CA PHE A 65 8.67 4.86 -3.30
C PHE A 65 7.68 5.18 -4.44
N ALA A 66 7.90 4.59 -5.61
CA ALA A 66 6.97 4.63 -6.74
C ALA A 66 6.84 3.23 -7.35
N ILE A 67 5.62 2.83 -7.70
CA ILE A 67 5.33 1.50 -8.22
C ILE A 67 4.05 1.50 -9.06
N ASN A 68 3.91 0.55 -9.99
CA ASN A 68 2.60 0.13 -10.47
C ASN A 68 1.87 -0.67 -9.37
N ILE A 69 1.01 0.00 -8.60
CA ILE A 69 0.32 -0.61 -7.47
C ILE A 69 -0.70 -1.68 -7.89
N GLU A 70 -1.36 -1.52 -9.04
CA GLU A 70 -2.29 -2.51 -9.59
C GLU A 70 -1.58 -3.84 -9.80
N LYS A 71 -0.44 -3.83 -10.50
CA LYS A 71 0.37 -5.03 -10.76
C LYS A 71 0.84 -5.68 -9.46
N ALA A 72 1.35 -4.89 -8.52
CA ALA A 72 1.82 -5.41 -7.23
C ALA A 72 0.68 -6.05 -6.41
N THR A 73 -0.50 -5.41 -6.43
CA THR A 73 -1.70 -5.90 -5.75
C THR A 73 -2.19 -7.21 -6.35
N LYS A 74 -2.31 -7.29 -7.69
CA LYS A 74 -2.72 -8.51 -8.40
C LYS A 74 -1.70 -9.65 -8.25
N GLN A 75 -0.40 -9.33 -8.14
CA GLN A 75 0.67 -10.31 -7.89
C GLN A 75 0.61 -10.93 -6.49
N ASN A 76 0.05 -10.24 -5.49
CA ASN A 76 0.04 -10.73 -4.12
C ASN A 76 -0.96 -11.88 -3.93
N ASN A 77 -0.49 -13.00 -3.38
CA ASN A 77 -1.33 -14.14 -2.99
C ASN A 77 -1.40 -14.36 -1.47
N LYS A 78 -0.76 -13.50 -0.67
CA LYS A 78 -0.80 -13.58 0.79
C LYS A 78 -2.03 -12.88 1.32
N PHE A 79 -2.57 -13.36 2.44
CA PHE A 79 -3.68 -12.67 3.12
C PHE A 79 -3.33 -11.21 3.43
N ARG A 80 -2.11 -10.95 3.94
CA ARG A 80 -1.62 -9.60 4.19
C ARG A 80 -0.11 -9.50 4.01
N ILE A 81 0.36 -8.44 3.35
CA ILE A 81 1.76 -8.04 3.33
C ILE A 81 1.89 -6.52 3.40
N ALA A 82 2.73 -6.02 4.30
CA ALA A 82 3.12 -4.62 4.31
C ALA A 82 4.01 -4.33 3.09
N LEU A 83 3.61 -3.36 2.26
CA LEU A 83 4.38 -2.89 1.11
C LEU A 83 5.15 -1.60 1.45
N TRP A 84 4.57 -0.76 2.31
CA TRP A 84 5.23 0.47 2.76
C TRP A 84 4.71 0.89 4.13
N THR A 85 5.59 1.02 5.11
CA THR A 85 5.26 1.52 6.45
C THR A 85 6.04 2.79 6.77
N GLY A 86 5.33 3.91 6.91
CA GLY A 86 5.90 5.19 7.32
C GLY A 86 5.48 5.59 8.72
N LYS A 87 5.76 6.86 9.07
CA LYS A 87 5.33 7.43 10.36
C LYS A 87 3.83 7.70 10.42
N TYR A 88 3.22 8.09 9.30
CA TYR A 88 1.85 8.63 9.27
C TYR A 88 0.84 7.73 8.59
N PHE A 89 1.28 6.78 7.77
CA PHE A 89 0.41 5.78 7.18
C PHE A 89 1.16 4.50 6.84
N GLN A 90 0.40 3.43 6.64
CA GLN A 90 0.88 2.13 6.18
C GLN A 90 0.06 1.65 4.99
N LEU A 91 0.72 1.12 3.97
CA LEU A 91 0.15 0.48 2.80
C LEU A 91 0.37 -1.03 2.88
N THR A 92 -0.70 -1.81 2.84
CA THR A 92 -0.66 -3.28 2.78
C THR A 92 -1.34 -3.79 1.52
N LEU A 93 -0.87 -4.92 0.99
CA LEU A 93 -1.57 -5.69 -0.04
C LEU A 93 -2.26 -6.89 0.60
N MET A 94 -3.42 -7.26 0.08
CA MET A 94 -4.18 -8.41 0.58
C MET A 94 -4.77 -9.22 -0.58
N SER A 95 -4.93 -10.51 -0.35
CA SER A 95 -5.63 -11.46 -1.20
C SER A 95 -6.64 -12.21 -0.33
N ILE A 96 -7.92 -12.02 -0.60
CA ILE A 96 -9.01 -12.68 0.15
C ILE A 96 -9.58 -13.79 -0.71
N ASN A 97 -9.43 -15.06 -0.30
CA ASN A 97 -9.90 -16.17 -1.13
C ASN A 97 -11.43 -16.23 -1.20
N VAL A 98 -11.93 -17.08 -2.09
CA VAL A 98 -13.36 -17.30 -2.26
C VAL A 98 -13.98 -17.81 -0.95
N GLY A 99 -15.06 -17.19 -0.52
CA GLY A 99 -15.75 -17.52 0.73
C GLY A 99 -15.07 -17.01 2.01
N GLU A 100 -13.86 -16.43 1.91
CA GLU A 100 -13.21 -15.77 3.04
C GLU A 100 -13.72 -14.33 3.22
N ASP A 101 -13.35 -13.75 4.36
CA ASP A 101 -13.50 -12.34 4.66
C ASP A 101 -12.24 -11.81 5.35
N ILE A 102 -12.13 -10.48 5.48
CA ILE A 102 -11.03 -9.87 6.24
C ILE A 102 -11.14 -10.25 7.73
N GLY A 103 -12.36 -10.39 8.23
CA GLY A 103 -12.66 -10.49 9.65
C GLY A 103 -13.31 -9.20 10.15
N LEU A 104 -14.13 -9.33 11.20
CA LEU A 104 -14.83 -8.18 11.77
C LEU A 104 -13.88 -7.37 12.66
N GLU A 105 -13.44 -6.21 12.16
CA GLU A 105 -12.47 -5.34 12.82
C GLU A 105 -13.11 -4.01 13.27
N ASN A 106 -12.42 -3.29 14.16
CA ASN A 106 -12.69 -1.91 14.55
C ASN A 106 -11.39 -1.24 14.96
N HIS A 107 -11.05 -0.13 14.31
CA HIS A 107 -9.87 0.66 14.64
C HIS A 107 -10.31 2.02 15.19
N PRO A 108 -10.26 2.26 16.52
CA PRO A 108 -10.78 3.49 17.12
C PRO A 108 -9.94 4.73 16.85
N ASN A 109 -8.68 4.56 16.45
CA ASN A 109 -7.68 5.64 16.42
C ASN A 109 -7.09 5.90 15.03
N LEU A 110 -7.62 5.30 13.97
CA LEU A 110 -7.15 5.48 12.60
C LEU A 110 -8.29 5.38 11.61
N ASP A 111 -8.14 6.10 10.50
CA ASP A 111 -8.95 5.90 9.31
C ASP A 111 -8.28 4.87 8.40
N GLN A 112 -9.09 4.18 7.60
CA GLN A 112 -8.61 3.22 6.62
C GLN A 112 -9.27 3.44 5.26
N LEU A 113 -8.48 3.33 4.20
CA LEU A 113 -8.96 3.28 2.82
C LEU A 113 -8.63 1.92 2.23
N ILE A 114 -9.60 1.29 1.58
CA ILE A 114 -9.40 0.06 0.80
C ILE A 114 -9.77 0.33 -0.65
N ARG A 115 -8.95 -0.17 -1.58
CA ARG A 115 -9.25 -0.19 -3.02
C ARG A 115 -9.12 -1.60 -3.57
N ILE A 116 -10.11 -1.99 -4.38
CA ILE A 116 -10.17 -3.29 -5.04
C ILE A 116 -9.59 -3.18 -6.46
N GLU A 117 -8.59 -3.98 -6.74
CA GLU A 117 -7.95 -4.11 -8.06
C GLU A 117 -8.45 -5.35 -8.83
N GLU A 118 -9.01 -6.37 -8.16
CA GLU A 118 -9.61 -7.54 -8.81
C GLU A 118 -10.63 -8.21 -7.88
N GLY A 119 -11.65 -8.85 -8.47
CA GLY A 119 -12.68 -9.59 -7.73
C GLY A 119 -13.86 -8.73 -7.30
N GLN A 120 -14.75 -9.33 -6.50
CA GLN A 120 -15.97 -8.68 -6.01
C GLN A 120 -16.34 -9.16 -4.61
N GLY A 121 -16.97 -8.29 -3.83
CA GLY A 121 -17.34 -8.58 -2.45
C GLY A 121 -18.47 -7.73 -1.92
N LEU A 122 -18.80 -7.96 -0.66
CA LEU A 122 -19.77 -7.20 0.10
C LEU A 122 -19.06 -6.52 1.27
N VAL A 123 -19.03 -5.18 1.26
CA VAL A 123 -18.58 -4.41 2.42
C VAL A 123 -19.74 -4.22 3.40
N LYS A 124 -19.46 -4.39 4.68
CA LYS A 124 -20.40 -4.14 5.78
C LYS A 124 -19.75 -3.19 6.78
N MET A 125 -20.44 -2.14 7.20
CA MET A 125 -19.97 -1.23 8.26
C MET A 125 -21.10 -0.78 9.19
N GLY A 126 -20.74 -0.37 10.42
CA GLY A 126 -21.68 0.23 11.36
C GLY A 126 -21.05 0.69 12.68
N ASP A 127 -21.83 1.42 13.47
CA ASP A 127 -21.41 1.92 14.79
C ASP A 127 -21.35 0.86 15.88
N ARG A 128 -21.98 -0.31 15.65
CA ARG A 128 -22.05 -1.39 16.65
C ARG A 128 -21.69 -2.73 16.00
N LYS A 129 -20.95 -3.56 16.75
CA LYS A 129 -20.50 -4.90 16.32
C LYS A 129 -21.63 -5.77 15.75
N ASN A 130 -22.81 -5.71 16.37
CA ASN A 130 -23.99 -6.50 16.00
C ASN A 130 -24.96 -5.75 15.06
N ARG A 131 -24.60 -4.58 14.54
CA ARG A 131 -25.47 -3.77 13.66
C ARG A 131 -24.65 -3.07 12.57
N LEU A 132 -24.35 -3.82 11.51
CA LEU A 132 -23.67 -3.32 10.31
C LEU A 132 -24.70 -2.90 9.25
N ASN A 133 -25.22 -1.67 9.40
CA ASN A 133 -26.31 -1.13 8.58
C ASN A 133 -25.85 -0.62 7.21
N PHE A 134 -24.59 -0.22 7.06
CA PHE A 134 -24.02 0.11 5.76
C PHE A 134 -23.63 -1.19 5.04
N ARG A 135 -24.19 -1.43 3.85
CA ARG A 135 -23.94 -2.63 3.05
C ARG A 135 -23.87 -2.27 1.58
N VAL A 136 -22.73 -2.52 0.94
CA VAL A 136 -22.52 -2.18 -0.48
C VAL A 136 -21.78 -3.30 -1.19
N ASN A 137 -22.29 -3.70 -2.35
CA ASN A 137 -21.56 -4.59 -3.25
C ASN A 137 -20.44 -3.78 -3.92
N VAL A 138 -19.22 -4.29 -3.83
CA VAL A 138 -18.00 -3.66 -4.34
C VAL A 138 -17.30 -4.60 -5.31
N ARG A 139 -16.58 -4.05 -6.28
CA ARG A 139 -15.88 -4.80 -7.34
C ARG A 139 -14.61 -4.06 -7.76
N GLU A 140 -13.90 -4.59 -8.75
CA GLU A 140 -12.78 -3.90 -9.40
C GLU A 140 -13.08 -2.40 -9.64
N ASN A 141 -12.06 -1.57 -9.35
CA ASN A 141 -12.09 -0.10 -9.39
C ASN A 141 -12.90 0.60 -8.28
N TYR A 142 -13.51 -0.13 -7.34
CA TYR A 142 -14.12 0.50 -6.17
C TYR A 142 -13.08 0.82 -5.11
N ALA A 143 -13.28 1.96 -4.45
CA ALA A 143 -12.64 2.29 -3.20
C ALA A 143 -13.71 2.57 -2.14
N PHE A 144 -13.40 2.27 -0.88
CA PHE A 144 -14.24 2.62 0.24
C PHE A 144 -13.40 3.05 1.43
N ILE A 145 -13.97 3.94 2.23
CA ILE A 145 -13.32 4.55 3.39
C ILE A 145 -14.02 4.01 4.64
N ILE A 146 -13.22 3.61 5.60
CA ILE A 146 -13.64 3.17 6.92
C ILE A 146 -13.16 4.24 7.92
N PRO A 147 -14.06 5.11 8.39
CA PRO A 147 -13.74 6.05 9.44
C PRO A 147 -13.38 5.36 10.74
N ALA A 148 -12.52 6.00 11.54
CA ALA A 148 -12.17 5.56 12.87
C ALA A 148 -13.40 5.21 13.71
N GLY A 149 -13.31 4.10 14.44
CA GLY A 149 -14.37 3.62 15.34
C GLY A 149 -15.52 2.85 14.66
N LYS A 150 -15.55 2.73 13.33
CA LYS A 150 -16.55 1.89 12.64
C LYS A 150 -16.16 0.41 12.72
N TRP A 151 -17.12 -0.41 13.12
CA TRP A 151 -17.05 -1.85 12.89
C TRP A 151 -17.17 -2.11 11.40
N HIS A 152 -16.29 -2.93 10.84
CA HIS A 152 -16.26 -3.17 9.40
C HIS A 152 -15.80 -4.59 9.04
N ASN A 153 -16.23 -5.06 7.88
CA ASN A 153 -15.77 -6.30 7.27
C ASN A 153 -15.93 -6.21 5.74
N LEU A 154 -15.07 -6.92 5.00
CA LEU A 154 -15.20 -7.16 3.57
C LEU A 154 -15.24 -8.66 3.34
N ILE A 155 -16.33 -9.14 2.75
CA ILE A 155 -16.57 -10.56 2.49
C ILE A 155 -16.40 -10.80 1.00
N ASN A 156 -15.62 -11.80 0.60
CA ASN A 156 -15.54 -12.22 -0.79
C ASN A 156 -16.83 -12.97 -1.18
N THR A 157 -17.57 -12.40 -2.13
CA THR A 157 -18.83 -12.96 -2.66
C THR A 157 -18.71 -13.35 -4.13
N GLY A 158 -17.50 -13.33 -4.68
CA GLY A 158 -17.19 -13.77 -6.04
C GLY A 158 -16.75 -15.22 -6.09
N ASP A 159 -16.29 -15.62 -7.28
CA ASP A 159 -15.76 -16.93 -7.64
C ASP A 159 -14.24 -16.93 -7.83
N ILE A 160 -13.59 -15.78 -7.64
CA ILE A 160 -12.13 -15.59 -7.65
C ILE A 160 -11.67 -14.84 -6.39
N PRO A 161 -10.38 -14.88 -6.02
CA PRO A 161 -9.86 -14.07 -4.93
C PRO A 161 -10.06 -12.57 -5.17
N ILE A 162 -10.35 -11.82 -4.10
CA ILE A 162 -10.28 -10.35 -4.15
C ILE A 162 -8.81 -9.95 -4.02
N LYS A 163 -8.32 -9.12 -4.95
CA LYS A 163 -7.03 -8.43 -4.84
C LYS A 163 -7.26 -6.99 -4.45
N LEU A 164 -6.71 -6.57 -3.33
CA LEU A 164 -6.89 -5.22 -2.80
C LEU A 164 -5.62 -4.69 -2.15
N TYR A 165 -5.53 -3.36 -2.06
CA TYR A 165 -4.62 -2.71 -1.14
C TYR A 165 -5.39 -1.90 -0.10
N SER A 166 -4.78 -1.75 1.07
CA SER A 166 -5.31 -1.01 2.20
C SER A 166 -4.30 0.03 2.67
N ILE A 167 -4.79 1.24 2.97
CA ILE A 167 -4.01 2.32 3.58
C ILE A 167 -4.59 2.58 4.97
N TYR A 168 -3.76 2.47 6.00
CA TYR A 168 -4.08 2.81 7.38
C TYR A 168 -3.42 4.13 7.74
N ALA A 169 -4.12 5.06 8.40
CA ALA A 169 -3.55 6.32 8.87
C ALA A 169 -4.02 6.66 10.30
N PRO A 170 -3.17 6.54 11.34
CA PRO A 170 -1.76 6.07 11.35
C PRO A 170 -1.56 4.57 11.00
N PRO A 171 -0.29 4.08 10.88
CA PRO A 171 0.01 2.66 10.71
C PRO A 171 -0.65 1.76 11.75
N GLN A 172 -1.09 0.56 11.33
CA GLN A 172 -1.76 -0.42 12.19
C GLN A 172 -0.87 -1.62 12.56
N HIS A 173 -0.11 -2.15 11.59
CA HIS A 173 0.70 -3.34 11.78
C HIS A 173 2.19 -3.01 11.95
N PRO A 174 2.98 -3.90 12.56
CA PRO A 174 4.43 -3.78 12.57
C PRO A 174 5.02 -3.59 11.16
N HIS A 175 6.19 -2.94 11.10
CA HIS A 175 6.94 -2.87 9.85
C HIS A 175 7.27 -4.27 9.34
N SER A 176 7.19 -4.49 8.03
CA SER A 176 7.47 -5.78 7.39
C SER A 176 6.50 -6.92 7.75
N THR A 177 5.29 -6.62 8.24
CA THR A 177 4.26 -7.65 8.50
C THR A 177 3.96 -8.48 7.26
N VAL A 178 3.93 -9.81 7.44
CA VAL A 178 3.51 -10.79 6.44
C VAL A 178 2.64 -11.83 7.13
N HIS A 179 1.38 -11.95 6.69
CA HIS A 179 0.48 -13.03 7.06
C HIS A 179 0.17 -13.81 5.77
N LYS A 180 0.59 -15.07 5.69
CA LYS A 180 0.37 -15.87 4.47
C LYS A 180 -1.09 -16.24 4.36
N THR A 181 -1.70 -16.64 5.47
CA THR A 181 -3.11 -17.03 5.55
C THR A 181 -3.90 -16.09 6.46
N LYS A 182 -5.22 -16.28 6.49
CA LYS A 182 -6.11 -15.56 7.39
C LYS A 182 -5.84 -15.96 8.85
N GLU A 183 -5.61 -17.24 9.10
CA GLU A 183 -5.31 -17.79 10.43
C GLU A 183 -4.05 -17.16 11.00
N ASP A 184 -2.98 -17.00 10.19
CA ASP A 184 -1.77 -16.27 10.61
C ASP A 184 -2.11 -14.85 11.12
N ALA A 185 -3.06 -14.17 10.47
CA ALA A 185 -3.46 -12.81 10.84
C ALA A 185 -4.31 -12.78 12.10
N GLU A 186 -5.21 -13.75 12.28
CA GLU A 186 -6.05 -13.90 13.47
C GLU A 186 -5.22 -14.23 14.71
N ASP A 187 -4.26 -15.15 14.60
CA ASP A 187 -3.36 -15.53 15.69
C ASP A 187 -2.49 -14.36 16.16
N ASN A 188 -1.94 -13.58 15.21
CA ASN A 188 -1.21 -12.36 15.54
C ASN A 188 -2.10 -11.32 16.25
N HIS A 189 -3.35 -11.16 15.82
CA HIS A 189 -4.30 -10.25 16.47
C HIS A 189 -4.61 -10.66 17.92
N GLN A 190 -4.72 -11.96 18.21
CA GLN A 190 -4.95 -12.46 19.57
C GLN A 190 -3.73 -12.27 20.48
N GLY A 191 -2.51 -12.32 19.93
CA GLY A 191 -1.27 -12.09 20.67
C GLY A 191 -1.16 -10.69 21.30
N TYR A 192 -1.84 -9.68 20.75
CA TYR A 192 -1.87 -8.31 21.33
C TYR A 192 -2.78 -8.15 22.55
N TYR A 193 -3.66 -9.13 22.82
CA TYR A 193 -4.62 -9.11 23.92
C TYR A 193 -4.35 -10.16 25.00
N ARG A 194 -3.20 -10.85 24.94
CA ARG A 194 -2.67 -11.71 26.00
C ARG A 194 -1.62 -10.96 26.80
#